data_AF-A0A920GZT9-F1
#
_entry.id   AF-A0A920GZT9-F1
#
_cell.length_a   1.000
_cell.length_b   1.000
_cell.length_c   1.000
_cell.angle_alpha   90.00
_cell.angle_beta   90.00
_cell.angle_gamma   90.00
#
_symmetry.space_group_name_H-M   'P 1'
#
loop_
_entity.id
_entity.type
_entity.pdbx_description
1 polymer ?
#
loop_
_entity_poly.entity_id
_entity_poly.type
_entity_poly.pdbx_seq_one_letter_code
_entity_poly.pdbx_strand_id
1 'polypeptide(L)' 'MPRMDGFEFLENYVEEYPEEKRAPVLVYSGKDITDVQEKLLNERVVGFVKKDETSMDELSERISKLIKTS' A
#
# COMPACT_ATOMS: atom_id res chain seq x y z
N MET A 1 12.75 -1.19 5.64
CA MET A 1 12.76 -0.59 6.99
C MET A 1 13.59 -1.50 7.90
N PRO A 2 14.56 -0.99 8.69
CA PRO A 2 15.52 -1.84 9.40
C PRO A 2 15.01 -2.48 10.70
N ARG A 3 13.82 -2.06 11.21
CA ARG A 3 13.27 -2.55 12.49
C ARG A 3 11.91 -3.26 12.39
N MET A 4 11.17 -3.07 11.31
CA MET A 4 9.81 -3.59 11.10
C MET A 4 9.59 -3.75 9.60
N ASP A 5 8.89 -4.80 9.19
CA ASP A 5 8.51 -4.97 7.78
C ASP A 5 7.27 -4.13 7.44
N GLY A 6 7.13 -3.73 6.16
CA GLY A 6 5.97 -2.96 5.70
C GLY A 6 4.64 -3.71 5.89
N PHE A 7 4.67 -5.04 5.85
CA PHE A 7 3.51 -5.89 6.13
C PHE A 7 3.17 -5.96 7.61
N GLU A 8 4.18 -6.07 8.47
CA GLU A 8 3.99 -6.05 9.93
C GLU A 8 3.38 -4.71 10.38
N PHE A 9 3.79 -3.60 9.76
CA PHE A 9 3.14 -2.31 9.95
C PHE A 9 1.65 -2.35 9.55
N LEU A 10 1.32 -2.92 8.38
CA LEU A 10 -0.06 -2.99 7.91
C LEU A 10 -0.95 -3.82 8.84
N GLU A 11 -0.45 -4.94 9.35
CA GLU A 11 -1.18 -5.77 10.31
C GLU A 11 -1.47 -4.99 11.59
N ASN A 12 -0.43 -4.41 12.21
CA ASN A 12 -0.58 -3.60 13.42
C ASN A 12 -1.54 -2.41 13.20
N TYR A 13 -1.42 -1.73 12.05
CA TYR A 13 -2.27 -0.59 11.70
C TYR A 13 -3.75 -0.97 11.60
N VAL A 14 -4.05 -2.13 11.03
CA VAL A 14 -5.43 -2.62 10.87
C VAL A 14 -6.01 -3.08 12.21
N GLU A 15 -5.20 -3.67 13.08
CA GLU A 15 -5.62 -4.06 14.42
C GLU A 15 -5.85 -2.86 15.35
N GLU A 16 -5.02 -1.83 15.24
CA GLU A 16 -5.04 -0.67 16.14
C GLU A 16 -6.12 0.37 15.76
N TYR A 17 -6.48 0.46 14.47
CA TYR A 17 -7.44 1.46 13.97
C TYR A 17 -8.68 0.81 13.34
N PRO A 18 -9.90 1.24 13.73
CA PRO A 18 -11.14 0.79 13.09
C PRO A 18 -11.24 1.33 11.66
N GLU A 19 -11.95 0.62 10.80
CA GLU A 19 -11.97 0.84 9.34
C GLU A 19 -12.30 2.30 8.95
N GLU A 20 -13.27 2.91 9.63
CA GLU A 20 -13.70 4.29 9.42
C GLU A 20 -12.66 5.36 9.77
N LYS A 21 -11.57 4.99 10.46
CA LYS A 21 -10.44 5.86 10.82
C LYS A 21 -9.16 5.53 10.06
N ARG A 22 -9.19 4.54 9.16
CA ARG A 22 -8.00 4.15 8.40
C ARG A 22 -7.74 5.14 7.27
N ALA A 23 -6.48 5.51 7.13
CA ALA A 23 -5.97 6.29 6.03
C ALA A 23 -5.72 5.39 4.82
N PRO A 24 -5.86 5.90 3.59
CA PRO A 24 -5.49 5.18 2.39
C PRO A 24 -3.98 4.90 2.40
N VAL A 25 -3.60 3.63 2.34
CA VAL A 25 -2.20 3.21 2.27
C VAL A 25 -1.82 2.88 0.82
N LEU A 26 -0.61 3.25 0.41
CA LEU A 26 0.02 2.87 -0.85
C LEU A 26 1.32 2.14 -0.54
N VAL A 27 1.45 0.90 -1.01
CA VAL A 27 2.66 0.11 -0.80
C VAL A 27 3.56 0.21 -2.03
N TYR A 28 4.80 0.64 -1.82
CA TYR A 28 5.83 0.74 -2.85
C TYR A 28 6.96 -0.25 -2.56
N SER A 29 7.10 -1.29 -3.40
CA SER A 29 8.08 -2.37 -3.19
C SER A 29 8.75 -2.79 -4.51
N GLY A 30 10.03 -3.16 -4.44
CA GLY A 30 10.77 -3.78 -5.56
C GLY A 30 10.93 -5.29 -5.40
N LYS A 31 10.09 -5.91 -4.58
CA LYS A 31 9.99 -7.37 -4.46
C LYS A 31 8.71 -7.82 -5.14
N ASP A 32 8.78 -8.94 -5.86
CA ASP A 32 7.58 -9.62 -6.32
C ASP A 32 6.72 -10.02 -5.12
N ILE A 33 5.47 -9.60 -5.17
CA ILE A 33 4.48 -9.89 -4.16
C ILE A 33 3.83 -11.23 -4.51
N THR A 34 3.85 -12.16 -3.56
CA THR A 34 3.19 -13.47 -3.72
C THR A 34 1.68 -13.34 -3.62
N ASP A 35 0.91 -14.25 -4.22
CA ASP A 35 -0.57 -14.25 -4.23
C ASP A 35 -1.22 -14.07 -2.83
N VAL A 36 -0.56 -14.56 -1.77
CA VAL A 36 -1.02 -14.43 -0.37
C VAL A 36 -0.98 -12.97 0.10
N GLN A 37 0.05 -12.24 -0.31
CA GLN A 37 0.21 -10.82 0.02
C GLN A 37 -0.72 -9.94 -0.84
N GLU A 38 -1.05 -10.37 -2.06
CA GLU A 38 -2.01 -9.67 -2.92
C GLU A 38 -3.43 -9.68 -2.32
N LYS A 39 -3.84 -10.79 -1.68
CA LYS A 39 -5.10 -10.85 -0.91
C LYS A 39 -5.12 -9.89 0.28
N LEU A 40 -4.02 -9.82 1.03
CA LEU A 40 -3.89 -8.89 2.17
C LEU A 40 -3.96 -7.42 1.71
N LEU A 41 -3.45 -7.12 0.51
CA LEU A 41 -3.50 -5.78 -0.07
C LEU A 41 -4.90 -5.42 -0.59
N ASN A 42 -5.59 -6.34 -1.26
CA ASN A 42 -6.92 -6.08 -1.85
C ASN A 42 -8.00 -5.74 -0.81
N GLU A 43 -7.88 -6.24 0.42
CA GLU A 43 -8.83 -5.93 1.49
C GLU A 43 -8.47 -4.62 2.24
N ARG A 44 -7.24 -4.10 2.11
CA ARG A 44 -6.66 -3.18 3.11
C ARG A 44 -5.90 -1.98 2.55
N VAL A 45 -5.59 -1.97 1.25
CA VAL A 45 -4.67 -1.00 0.64
C VAL A 45 -5.26 -0.48 -0.66
N VAL A 46 -5.17 0.83 -0.89
CA VAL A 46 -5.81 1.50 -2.04
C VAL A 46 -5.00 1.31 -3.32
N GLY A 47 -3.77 0.81 -3.22
CA GLY A 47 -3.00 0.36 -4.37
C GLY A 47 -1.62 -0.20 -4.01
N PHE A 48 -1.08 -0.99 -4.95
CA PHE A 48 0.30 -1.47 -4.93
C PHE A 48 1.06 -0.94 -6.14
N VAL A 49 2.32 -0.55 -5.92
CA VAL A 49 3.22 -0.07 -6.97
C VAL A 49 4.54 -0.83 -6.90
N LYS A 50 4.89 -1.52 -8.00
CA LYS A 50 6.21 -2.12 -8.17
C LYS A 50 7.23 -1.05 -8.51
N LYS A 51 8.32 -1.01 -7.74
CA LYS A 51 9.41 -0.04 -7.89
C LYS A 51 10.16 -0.18 -9.22
N ASP A 52 10.14 -1.38 -9.79
CA ASP A 52 10.95 -1.75 -10.94
C ASP A 52 10.26 -1.36 -12.25
N GLU A 53 8.93 -1.18 -12.21
CA GLU A 53 8.07 -0.97 -13.38
C GLU A 53 7.44 0.42 -13.43
N THR A 54 7.73 1.31 -12.46
CA THR A 54 7.02 2.59 -12.34
C THR A 54 7.98 3.76 -12.24
N SER A 55 7.86 4.68 -13.19
CA SER A 55 8.54 5.98 -13.18
C SER A 55 7.97 6.92 -12.11
N MET A 56 8.73 7.93 -11.70
CA MET A 56 8.28 8.90 -10.69
C MET A 56 7.03 9.68 -11.15
N ASP A 57 6.88 9.89 -12.45
CA ASP A 57 5.74 10.58 -13.05
C ASP A 57 4.46 9.74 -12.96
N GLU A 58 4.55 8.44 -13.25
CA GLU A 58 3.42 7.50 -13.12
C GLU A 58 2.99 7.31 -11.67
N LEU A 59 3.95 7.30 -10.73
CA LEU A 59 3.65 7.26 -9.30
C LEU A 59 2.85 8.50 -8.88
N SER A 60 3.28 9.68 -9.34
CA SER A 60 2.61 10.96 -9.05
C SER A 60 1.19 11.01 -9.63
N GLU A 61 0.99 10.47 -10.83
CA GLU A 61 -0.33 10.37 -11.45
C GLU A 61 -1.26 9.41 -10.68
N ARG A 62 -0.73 8.26 -10.24
CA ARG A 62 -1.49 7.31 -9.41
C ARG A 62 -1.92 7.92 -8.09
N ILE A 63 -1.01 8.57 -7.36
CA ILE A 63 -1.33 9.25 -6.10
C ILE A 63 -2.41 10.33 -6.33
N SER A 64 -2.28 11.10 -7.41
CA SER A 64 -3.26 12.13 -7.75
C SER A 64 -4.67 11.57 -8.00
N LYS A 65 -4.77 10.38 -8.62
CA LYS A 65 -6.06 9.69 -8.82
C LYS A 65 -6.65 9.18 -7.51
N LEU A 66 -5.81 8.68 -6.60
CA LEU A 66 -6.26 8.19 -5.29
C LEU A 66 -6.84 9.31 -4.41
N ILE A 67 -6.17 10.47 -4.38
CA ILE A 67 -6.60 11.61 -3.54
C ILE A 67 -7.82 12.32 -4.14
N LYS A 68 -7.93 12.43 -5.46
CA LYS A 68 -9.05 13.13 -6.13
C LYS A 68 -10.40 12.42 -6.03
N THR A 69 -10.43 11.17 -5.59
CA THR A 69 -11.67 10.37 -5.48
C THR A 69 -12.27 10.40 -4.07
N SER A 70 -11.68 11.15 -3.14
CA SER A 70 -12.16 11.37 -1.76
C SER A 70 -12.91 12.68 -1.58
#